data_AF-A0A0J8AYT8-F1
#
_entry.id   AF-A0A0J8AYT8-F1
#
_cell.length_a   1.000
_cell.length_b   1.000
_cell.length_c   1.000
_cell.angle_alpha   90.00
_cell.angle_beta   90.00
_cell.angle_gamma   90.00
#
_symmetry.space_group_name_H-M   'P 1'
#
loop_
_entity.id
_entity.type
_entity.pdbx_description
1 polymer ?
#
loop_
_entity_poly.entity_id
_entity_poly.type
_entity_poly.pdbx_seq_one_letter_code
_entity_poly.pdbx_strand_id
1 'polypeptide(L)'
;MLHDPKARHLAVCGDGEYIIYTAVSLKNKHFGQALEFVWAFHSGMFATRESTSKIKIFKNFTEHRAFRPPYSVEGIFGGALLGMRSNDFVDFYDWETCSIIRRVEVCPRLVSGRSPANWLSSLPNRRTL
;
A
#
# COMPACT_ATOMS: atom_id res chain seq x y z
N MET A 1 4.26 -10.43 9.51
CA MET A 1 5.50 -10.69 8.75
C MET A 1 5.16 -10.70 7.27
N LEU A 2 5.83 -9.91 6.45
CA LEU A 2 5.54 -9.71 5.03
C LEU A 2 6.79 -9.92 4.19
N HIS A 3 6.78 -10.89 3.29
CA HIS A 3 7.88 -11.08 2.33
C HIS A 3 7.81 -10.06 1.21
N ASP A 4 8.97 -9.62 0.70
CA ASP A 4 9.02 -8.91 -0.58
C ASP A 4 8.59 -9.89 -1.70
N PRO A 5 8.12 -9.39 -2.85
CA PRO A 5 7.62 -10.24 -3.94
C PRO A 5 8.63 -11.26 -4.47
N LYS A 6 9.92 -11.05 -4.23
CA LYS A 6 11.02 -11.94 -4.61
C LYS A 6 11.45 -12.89 -3.49
N ALA A 7 10.80 -12.83 -2.32
CA ALA A 7 11.11 -13.57 -1.10
C ALA A 7 12.58 -13.47 -0.62
N ARG A 8 13.27 -12.38 -0.97
CA ARG A 8 14.65 -12.09 -0.54
C ARG A 8 14.70 -11.34 0.78
N HIS A 9 13.64 -10.61 1.10
CA HIS A 9 13.53 -9.80 2.31
C HIS A 9 12.22 -10.10 3.00
N LEU A 10 12.21 -9.96 4.32
CA LEU A 10 11.01 -10.03 5.14
C LEU A 10 10.92 -8.78 6.01
N ALA A 11 9.73 -8.20 6.09
CA ALA A 11 9.41 -7.10 6.99
C ALA A 11 8.61 -7.63 8.18
N VAL A 12 9.00 -7.21 9.38
CA VAL A 12 8.24 -7.39 10.62
C VAL A 12 7.79 -6.02 11.07
N CYS A 13 6.55 -5.90 11.54
CA CYS A 13 5.97 -4.65 12.03
C CYS A 13 5.39 -4.90 13.43
N GLY A 14 5.58 -3.94 14.34
CA GLY A 14 5.11 -4.01 15.71
C GLY A 14 5.40 -2.70 16.44
N ASP A 15 4.50 -2.31 17.34
CA ASP A 15 4.65 -1.13 18.21
C ASP A 15 4.99 0.19 17.48
N GLY A 16 4.39 0.41 16.30
CA GLY A 16 4.66 1.61 15.49
C GLY A 16 6.01 1.59 14.75
N GLU A 17 6.71 0.46 14.77
CA GLU A 17 7.99 0.27 14.09
C GLU A 17 7.94 -0.85 13.05
N TYR A 18 8.91 -0.82 12.14
CA TYR A 18 9.20 -1.93 11.24
C TYR A 18 10.69 -2.22 11.18
N ILE A 19 11.00 -3.50 10.93
CA ILE A 19 12.35 -3.98 10.67
C ILE A 19 12.31 -4.89 9.45
N ILE A 20 13.25 -4.68 8.53
CA ILE A 20 13.46 -5.52 7.35
C ILE A 20 14.71 -6.37 7.58
N TYR A 21 14.57 -7.67 7.39
CA TYR A 21 15.66 -8.64 7.39
C TYR A 21 15.90 -9.23 6.00
N THR A 22 17.13 -9.70 5.76
CA THR A 22 17.40 -10.65 4.68
C THR A 22 16.76 -11.99 5.01
N ALA A 23 16.03 -12.59 4.06
CA ALA A 23 15.29 -13.83 4.32
C ALA A 23 16.20 -15.03 4.61
N VAL A 24 17.38 -15.08 3.98
CA VAL A 24 18.31 -16.23 4.11
C VAL A 24 19.13 -16.18 5.39
N SER A 25 19.64 -15.00 5.76
CA SER A 25 20.63 -14.86 6.84
C SER A 25 20.11 -14.13 8.07
N LEU A 26 18.85 -13.66 8.03
CA LEU A 26 18.21 -12.88 9.10
C LEU A 26 19.05 -11.68 9.56
N LYS A 27 19.82 -11.09 8.63
CA LYS A 27 20.59 -9.88 8.90
C LYS A 27 19.68 -8.66 8.76
N ASN A 28 19.77 -7.77 9.74
CA ASN A 28 19.11 -6.47 9.69
C ASN A 28 19.52 -5.71 8.44
N LYS A 29 18.52 -5.26 7.66
CA LYS A 29 18.74 -4.54 6.41
C LYS A 29 18.27 -3.09 6.48
N HIS A 30 17.16 -2.84 7.17
CA HIS A 30 16.60 -1.50 7.36
C HIS A 30 15.61 -1.52 8.53
N PHE A 31 15.41 -0.40 9.21
CA PHE A 31 14.41 -0.26 10.25
C PHE A 31 13.86 1.18 10.26
N GLY A 32 12.74 1.40 10.95
CA GLY A 32 12.17 2.72 11.11
C GLY A 32 10.79 2.70 11.74
N GLN A 33 10.16 3.87 11.77
CA GLN A 33 8.79 4.04 12.24
C GLN A 33 7.80 3.72 11.11
N ALA A 34 6.72 3.02 11.43
CA ALA A 34 5.61 2.74 10.53
C ALA A 34 4.38 2.23 11.28
N LEU A 35 3.22 2.84 11.02
CA LEU A 35 1.92 2.25 11.33
C LEU A 35 1.57 1.13 10.34
N GLU A 36 1.94 1.32 9.07
CA GLU A 36 1.76 0.34 8.00
C GLU A 36 2.97 0.30 7.08
N PHE A 37 3.20 -0.88 6.52
CA PHE A 37 4.30 -1.20 5.62
C PHE A 37 3.78 -1.98 4.43
N VAL A 38 4.19 -1.60 3.21
CA VAL A 38 3.82 -2.34 1.99
C VAL A 38 4.97 -2.41 0.99
N TRP A 39 5.05 -3.53 0.26
CA TRP A 39 6.01 -3.74 -0.82
C TRP A 39 5.44 -3.34 -2.19
N ALA A 40 6.28 -2.76 -3.04
CA ALA A 40 6.01 -2.68 -4.47
C ALA A 40 6.28 -4.04 -5.12
N PHE A 41 5.57 -4.38 -6.20
CA PHE A 41 5.61 -5.74 -6.78
C PHE A 41 6.91 -6.07 -7.54
N HIS A 42 7.53 -5.10 -8.22
CA HIS A 42 8.64 -5.39 -9.15
C HIS A 42 9.88 -4.49 -9.00
N SER A 43 9.81 -3.41 -8.24
CA SER A 43 10.84 -2.35 -8.27
C SER A 43 11.84 -2.38 -7.11
N GLY A 44 11.74 -3.33 -6.17
CA GLY A 44 12.56 -3.30 -4.96
C GLY A 44 12.28 -2.08 -4.09
N MET A 45 11.08 -1.51 -4.23
CA MET A 45 10.61 -0.37 -3.46
C MET A 45 9.62 -0.83 -2.40
N PHE A 46 9.48 0.00 -1.37
CA PHE A 46 8.45 -0.17 -0.34
C PHE A 46 7.98 1.20 0.14
N ALA A 47 6.82 1.23 0.77
CA ALA A 47 6.30 2.41 1.43
C ALA A 47 5.98 2.14 2.89
N THR A 48 6.10 3.19 3.68
CA THR A 48 5.61 3.24 5.06
C THR A 48 4.67 4.39 5.26
N ARG A 49 3.65 4.17 6.09
CA ARG A 49 2.79 5.22 6.62
C ARG A 49 3.16 5.44 8.08
N GLU A 50 3.86 6.54 8.36
CA GLU A 50 4.27 6.91 9.72
C GLU A 50 3.13 7.58 10.51
N SER A 51 2.21 8.25 9.81
CA SER A 51 0.99 8.83 10.37
C SER A 51 -0.06 8.97 9.27
N THR A 52 -1.26 9.45 9.62
CA THR A 52 -2.30 9.75 8.62
C THR A 52 -1.89 10.79 7.58
N SER A 53 -0.81 11.54 7.79
CA SER A 53 -0.36 12.58 6.87
C SER A 53 1.10 12.46 6.46
N LYS A 54 1.75 11.31 6.72
CA LYS A 54 3.18 11.14 6.45
C LYS A 54 3.46 9.80 5.80
N ILE A 55 3.81 9.86 4.52
CA ILE A 55 4.12 8.72 3.69
C ILE A 55 5.58 8.81 3.27
N LYS A 56 6.29 7.70 3.38
CA LYS A 56 7.65 7.55 2.87
C LYS A 56 7.71 6.41 1.88
N ILE A 57 8.47 6.62 0.80
CA ILE A 57 8.77 5.64 -0.22
C ILE A 57 10.27 5.45 -0.23
N PHE A 58 10.70 4.20 -0.25
CA PHE A 58 12.10 3.81 -0.27
C PHE A 58 12.38 3.00 -1.52
N LYS A 59 13.57 3.17 -2.09
CA LYS A 59 14.07 2.40 -3.23
C LYS A 59 15.42 1.80 -2.85
N ASN A 60 15.54 0.49 -2.96
CA ASN A 60 16.76 -0.23 -2.58
C ASN A 60 17.25 0.11 -1.15
N PHE A 61 16.32 0.27 -0.20
CA PHE A 61 16.59 0.61 1.20
C PHE A 61 17.15 2.02 1.45
N THR A 62 17.02 2.93 0.48
CA THR A 62 17.29 4.35 0.66
C THR A 62 15.98 5.13 0.51
N GLU A 63 15.77 6.16 1.33
CA GLU A 63 14.58 7.02 1.21
C GLU A 63 14.59 7.68 -0.17
N HIS A 64 13.55 7.42 -0.96
CA HIS A 64 13.37 7.95 -2.31
C HIS A 64 12.50 9.20 -2.28
N ARG A 65 11.44 9.19 -1.47
CA ARG A 65 10.59 10.35 -1.24
C ARG A 65 9.90 10.27 0.11
N ALA A 66 9.76 11.40 0.78
CA ALA A 66 8.84 11.60 1.88
C ALA A 66 7.89 12.74 1.53
N PHE A 67 6.60 12.55 1.74
CA PHE A 67 5.61 13.58 1.41
C PHE A 67 4.37 13.49 2.30
N ARG A 68 3.63 14.61 2.32
CA ARG A 68 2.35 14.75 3.02
C ARG A 68 1.23 14.84 2.00
N PRO A 69 0.40 13.80 1.84
CA PRO A 69 -0.80 13.87 1.01
C PRO A 69 -1.72 15.00 1.48
N PRO A 70 -2.49 15.63 0.58
CA PRO A 70 -3.41 16.72 0.92
C PRO A 70 -4.70 16.25 1.62
N TYR A 71 -4.73 15.01 2.09
CA TYR A 71 -5.86 14.35 2.75
C TYR A 71 -5.36 13.35 3.81
N SER A 72 -6.26 12.91 4.69
CA SER A 72 -5.95 11.87 5.68
C SER A 72 -5.86 10.50 5.00
N VAL A 73 -4.72 9.83 5.18
CA VAL A 73 -4.47 8.46 4.74
C VAL A 73 -4.76 7.50 5.89
N GLU A 74 -5.81 6.72 5.71
CA GLU A 74 -6.30 5.71 6.65
C GLU A 74 -5.73 4.32 6.37
N GLY A 75 -5.10 4.13 5.21
CA GLY A 75 -4.52 2.84 4.82
C GLY A 75 -3.61 2.96 3.59
N ILE A 76 -2.59 2.11 3.51
CA ILE A 76 -1.77 1.94 2.28
C ILE A 76 -1.81 0.52 1.73
N PHE A 77 -1.67 0.39 0.42
CA PHE A 77 -1.65 -0.89 -0.29
C PHE A 77 -0.45 -0.98 -1.23
N GLY A 78 0.24 -2.13 -1.19
CA GLY A 78 1.32 -2.46 -2.11
C GLY A 78 0.81 -2.98 -3.45
N GLY A 79 1.74 -3.40 -4.30
CA GLY A 79 1.43 -3.98 -5.61
C GLY A 79 2.08 -3.22 -6.76
N ALA A 80 1.40 -3.23 -7.92
CA ALA A 80 1.89 -2.53 -9.12
C ALA A 80 1.95 -1.01 -8.94
N LEU A 81 1.00 -0.46 -8.18
CA LEU A 81 0.90 0.94 -7.79
C LEU A 81 0.80 1.04 -6.27
N LEU A 82 1.19 2.19 -5.71
CA LEU A 82 0.96 2.48 -4.30
C LEU A 82 -0.48 2.96 -4.13
N GLY A 83 -1.31 2.15 -3.47
CA GLY A 83 -2.66 2.57 -3.08
C GLY A 83 -2.61 3.37 -1.77
N MET A 84 -3.28 4.52 -1.73
CA MET A 84 -3.52 5.30 -0.52
C MET A 84 -5.01 5.50 -0.33
N ARG A 85 -5.54 4.95 0.76
CA ARG A 85 -6.96 4.99 1.10
C ARG A 85 -7.23 6.16 2.01
N SER A 86 -8.21 6.97 1.64
CA SER A 86 -8.91 7.90 2.55
C SER A 86 -10.27 7.30 2.96
N ASN A 87 -11.10 8.06 3.66
CA ASN A 87 -12.43 7.60 4.05
C ASN A 87 -13.37 7.41 2.85
N ASP A 88 -13.21 8.22 1.80
CA ASP A 88 -14.18 8.30 0.69
C ASP A 88 -13.62 7.83 -0.67
N PHE A 89 -12.30 7.64 -0.77
CA PHE A 89 -11.66 7.28 -2.02
C PHE A 89 -10.34 6.53 -1.79
N VAL A 90 -9.85 5.92 -2.86
CA VAL A 90 -8.49 5.38 -2.95
C VAL A 90 -7.78 6.04 -4.12
N ASP A 91 -6.60 6.59 -3.86
CA ASP A 91 -5.68 7.04 -4.90
C ASP A 91 -4.61 5.99 -5.17
N PHE A 92 -4.30 5.78 -6.45
CA PHE A 92 -3.20 4.97 -6.89
C PHE A 92 -2.08 5.85 -7.42
N TYR A 93 -0.90 5.70 -6.83
CA TYR A 93 0.29 6.46 -7.14
C TYR A 93 1.31 5.60 -7.88
N ASP A 94 1.99 6.23 -8.83
CA ASP A 94 3.21 5.68 -9.40
C ASP A 94 4.33 5.68 -8.34
N TRP A 95 5.03 4.55 -8.19
CA TRP A 95 6.06 4.41 -7.16
C TRP A 95 7.25 5.35 -7.36
N GLU A 96 7.66 5.57 -8.61
CA GLU A 96 8.89 6.30 -8.95
C GLU A 96 8.66 7.82 -8.93
N THR A 97 7.62 8.27 -9.63
CA THR A 97 7.29 9.69 -9.77
C THR A 97 6.46 10.22 -8.61
N CYS A 98 5.84 9.34 -7.82
CA CYS A 98 4.89 9.63 -6.75
C CYS A 98 3.80 10.61 -7.19
N SER A 99 3.36 10.46 -8.44
CA SER A 99 2.22 11.16 -9.03
C SER A 99 0.97 10.28 -8.95
N ILE A 100 -0.20 10.91 -8.81
CA ILE A 100 -1.47 10.20 -8.85
C ILE A 100 -1.70 9.72 -10.29
N ILE A 101 -1.86 8.42 -10.47
CA ILE A 101 -2.28 7.82 -11.74
C ILE A 101 -3.81 7.79 -11.82
N ARG A 102 -4.47 7.41 -10.73
CA ARG A 102 -5.93 7.24 -10.72
C ARG A 102 -6.50 7.42 -9.33
N ARG A 103 -7.62 8.16 -9.23
CA ARG A 103 -8.51 8.14 -8.08
C ARG A 103 -9.69 7.23 -8.36
N VAL A 104 -10.08 6.44 -7.37
CA VAL A 104 -11.33 5.68 -7.37
C VAL A 104 -12.16 6.15 -6.17
N GLU A 105 -13.22 6.89 -6.45
CA GLU A 105 -14.19 7.37 -5.47
C GLU A 105 -15.22 6.27 -5.23
N VAL A 106 -14.97 5.43 -4.25
CA VAL A 106 -15.97 4.48 -3.76
C VAL A 106 -16.17 4.78 -2.29
N CYS A 107 -17.37 5.21 -1.91
CA CYS A 107 -17.86 5.01 -0.56
C CYS A 107 -18.28 3.54 -0.45
N PRO A 108 -17.54 2.63 0.22
CA PRO A 108 -18.17 1.45 0.77
C PRO A 108 -19.05 1.94 1.93
N ARG A 109 -20.26 2.46 1.62
CA ARG A 109 -21.31 2.48 2.63
C ARG A 109 -21.53 1.02 2.94
N LEU A 110 -21.08 0.63 4.13
CA LEU A 110 -21.35 -0.66 4.72
C LEU A 110 -22.88 -0.79 4.78
N VAL A 111 -23.49 -1.37 3.74
CA VAL A 111 -24.89 -1.80 3.84
C VAL A 111 -24.83 -2.98 4.79
N SER A 112 -25.23 -2.73 6.02
CA SER A 112 -25.43 -3.75 7.04
C SER A 112 -26.22 -4.91 6.43
N GLY A 113 -25.59 -6.08 6.31
CA GLY A 113 -26.31 -7.34 6.41
C GLY A 113 -26.43 -8.25 5.19
N ARG A 114 -25.59 -8.21 4.13
CA ARG A 114 -25.49 -9.36 3.19
C ARG A 114 -24.05 -9.66 2.74
N SER A 115 -23.74 -10.94 2.76
CA SER A 115 -22.46 -11.60 2.47
C SER A 115 -21.76 -11.13 1.16
N PRO A 116 -20.41 -11.15 1.07
CA PRO A 116 -19.61 -10.62 -0.06
C PRO A 116 -19.79 -11.30 -1.43
N ALA A 117 -20.61 -12.35 -1.55
CA ALA A 117 -20.63 -13.23 -2.71
C ALA A 117 -21.31 -12.67 -3.98
N ASN A 118 -22.04 -11.55 -3.91
CA ASN A 118 -22.94 -11.11 -5.00
C ASN A 118 -22.51 -9.85 -5.78
N TRP A 119 -21.32 -9.30 -5.55
CA TRP A 119 -20.88 -8.09 -6.28
C TRP A 119 -20.50 -8.35 -7.74
N LEU A 120 -20.11 -9.58 -8.09
CA LEU A 120 -19.77 -9.95 -9.48
C LEU A 120 -21.01 -10.14 -10.38
N SER A 121 -22.21 -10.35 -9.81
CA SER A 121 -23.43 -10.57 -10.61
C SER A 121 -24.16 -9.29 -11.02
N SER A 122 -23.78 -8.13 -10.49
CA SER A 122 -24.48 -6.86 -10.74
C SER A 122 -23.85 -5.98 -11.82
N LEU A 123 -22.82 -6.46 -12.53
CA LEU A 123 -22.29 -5.74 -13.69
C LEU A 123 -23.23 -5.97 -14.89
N PRO A 124 -23.83 -4.92 -15.47
CA PRO A 124 -24.60 -5.07 -16.69
C PRO A 124 -23.66 -5.51 -17.81
N ASN A 125 -23.90 -6.74 -18.28
CA ASN A 125 -23.24 -7.34 -19.42
C ASN A 125 -23.64 -6.56 -20.69
N ARG A 126 -22.87 -5.53 -21.07
CA ARG A 126 -23.04 -4.90 -22.39
C ARG A 126 -22.16 -5.61 -23.41
N ARG A 127 -22.74 -6.64 -24.04
CA ARG A 127 -22.44 -7.02 -25.42
C ARG A 127 -23.70 -6.80 -26.28
N THR A 128 -23.47 -6.39 -27.53
CA THR A 128 -24.37 -6.25 -28.69
C THR A 128 -25.45 -5.18 -28.62
N LEU A 129 -25.29 -4.07 -29.36
CA LEU A 129 -25.44 -3.93 -30.82
C LEU A 129 -24.40 -2.94 -31.34
#